data_AF-A0A967L958-F1
#
_entry.id   AF-A0A967L958-F1
#
_cell.length_a   1.000
_cell.length_b   1.000
_cell.length_c   1.000
_cell.angle_alpha   90.00
_cell.angle_beta   90.00
_cell.angle_gamma   90.00
#
_symmetry.space_group_name_H-M   'P 1'
#
loop_
_entity.id
_entity.type
_entity.pdbx_description
1 polymer ?
#
loop_
_entity_poly.entity_id
_entity_poly.type
_entity_poly.pdbx_seq_one_letter_code
_entity_poly.pdbx_strand_id
1 'polypeptide(L)' 'VSPTEVAHVEAELGDIPAMILDGGACTRGIESTVVRVTGDAPVLLRLGAVPREDVEAVLGTPLPLVQD' A
#
# COMPACT_ATOMS: atom_id res chain seq x y z
N VAL A 1 -9.66 -1.94 -7.03
CA VAL A 1 -9.90 -1.37 -5.68
C VAL A 1 -9.61 -2.49 -4.71
N SER A 2 -8.78 -2.27 -3.70
CA SER A 2 -8.49 -3.32 -2.70
C SER A 2 -9.62 -3.42 -1.66
N PRO A 3 -9.91 -4.62 -1.13
CA PRO A 3 -10.94 -4.80 -0.11
C PRO A 3 -10.52 -4.18 1.23
N THR A 4 -11.44 -3.45 1.86
CA THR A 4 -11.20 -2.75 3.15
C THR A 4 -12.11 -3.20 4.29
N GLU A 5 -13.05 -4.10 4.02
CA GLU A 5 -14.01 -4.67 4.97
C GLU A 5 -14.28 -6.12 4.58
N VAL A 6 -14.81 -6.92 5.52
CA VAL A 6 -15.12 -8.34 5.28
C VAL A 6 -16.07 -8.54 4.09
N ALA A 7 -17.08 -7.67 3.94
CA ALA A 7 -18.04 -7.74 2.85
C ALA A 7 -17.40 -7.53 1.47
N HIS A 8 -16.32 -6.75 1.38
CA HIS A 8 -15.57 -6.59 0.13
C HIS A 8 -14.84 -7.88 -0.26
N VAL A 9 -14.28 -8.59 0.72
CA VAL A 9 -13.59 -9.87 0.51
C VAL A 9 -14.59 -10.94 0.06
N GLU A 10 -15.75 -11.03 0.71
CA GLU A 10 -16.82 -11.97 0.33
C GLU A 10 -17.30 -11.73 -1.10
N ALA A 11 -17.51 -10.46 -1.47
CA ALA A 11 -17.95 -10.10 -2.82
C ALA A 11 -16.89 -10.39 -3.90
N GLU A 12 -15.60 -10.26 -3.58
CA GLU A 12 -14.52 -10.44 -4.55
C GLU A 12 -14.08 -11.91 -4.68
N LEU A 13 -14.00 -12.66 -3.57
CA LEU A 13 -13.42 -14.01 -3.53
C LEU A 13 -14.45 -15.13 -3.39
N GLY A 14 -15.68 -14.85 -2.95
CA GLY A 14 -16.74 -15.84 -2.76
C GLY A 14 -16.28 -17.04 -1.90
N ASP A 15 -16.52 -18.25 -2.40
CA ASP A 15 -16.21 -19.52 -1.71
C ASP A 15 -14.76 -20.02 -1.91
N ILE A 16 -13.88 -19.24 -2.56
CA ILE A 16 -12.48 -19.63 -2.80
C ILE A 16 -11.68 -19.82 -1.49
N PRO A 17 -11.69 -18.87 -0.52
CA PRO A 17 -10.92 -19.03 0.70
C PRO A 17 -11.55 -20.08 1.61
N ALA A 18 -10.71 -20.91 2.25
CA ALA A 18 -11.17 -21.84 3.28
C ALA A 18 -11.70 -21.12 4.54
N MET A 19 -11.33 -19.86 4.75
CA MET A 19 -11.71 -19.03 5.88
C MET A 19 -11.52 -17.54 5.56
N ILE A 20 -12.40 -16.68 6.08
CA ILE A 20 -12.22 -15.23 6.13
C ILE A 20 -12.15 -14.81 7.61
N LEU A 21 -11.13 -14.05 7.98
CA LEU A 21 -10.99 -13.50 9.32
C LEU A 21 -11.52 -12.06 9.34
N ASP A 22 -12.62 -11.82 10.07
CA ASP A 22 -13.17 -10.49 10.24
C ASP A 22 -12.44 -9.72 11.35
N GLY A 23 -11.64 -8.72 10.94
CA GLY A 23 -10.94 -7.78 11.81
C GLY A 23 -11.59 -6.39 11.86
N GLY A 24 -12.79 -6.23 11.30
CA GLY A 24 -13.42 -4.93 11.09
C GLY A 24 -12.83 -4.15 9.92
N ALA A 25 -13.28 -2.90 9.76
CA ALA A 25 -12.84 -2.03 8.67
C ALA A 25 -11.37 -1.59 8.79
N CYS A 26 -10.68 -1.53 7.66
CA CYS A 26 -9.31 -1.04 7.57
C CYS A 26 -9.21 0.43 8.00
N THR A 27 -8.31 0.76 8.93
CA THR A 27 -8.17 2.13 9.46
C THR A 27 -7.80 3.18 8.41
N ARG A 28 -7.02 2.80 7.38
CA ARG A 28 -6.58 3.72 6.31
C ARG A 28 -7.26 3.46 4.97
N GLY A 29 -7.64 2.21 4.69
CA GLY A 29 -8.34 1.82 3.45
C GLY A 29 -7.57 2.06 2.14
N ILE A 30 -6.26 2.34 2.21
CA ILE A 30 -5.38 2.54 1.04
C ILE A 30 -4.17 1.61 1.13
N GLU A 31 -3.65 1.22 -0.03
CA GLU A 31 -2.53 0.29 -0.12
C GLU A 31 -1.22 0.90 0.41
N SER A 32 -0.21 0.06 0.63
CA SER A 32 1.10 0.51 1.11
C SER A 32 1.86 1.36 0.10
N THR A 33 2.68 2.28 0.62
CA THR A 33 3.71 2.98 -0.14
C THR A 33 4.83 2.01 -0.49
N VAL A 34 5.26 1.96 -1.75
CA VAL A 34 6.30 1.03 -2.21
C VAL A 34 7.51 1.80 -2.68
N VAL A 35 8.67 1.53 -2.08
CA VAL A 35 9.94 2.17 -2.41
C VAL A 35 10.95 1.10 -2.83
N ARG A 36 11.57 1.28 -4.00
CA ARG A 36 12.74 0.50 -4.39
C ARG A 36 13.96 1.10 -3.72
N VAL A 37 14.72 0.28 -3.00
CA VAL A 37 15.95 0.68 -2.29
C VAL A 37 17.22 0.02 -2.86
N THR A 38 17.11 -0.60 -4.03
CA THR A 38 18.22 -1.18 -4.78
C THR A 38 18.65 -0.23 -5.90
N GLY A 39 19.93 -0.26 -6.31
CA GLY A 39 20.49 0.67 -7.30
C GLY A 39 21.11 1.90 -6.66
N ASP A 40 21.32 2.96 -7.46
CA ASP A 40 22.09 4.14 -7.05
C ASP A 40 21.34 5.05 -6.06
N ALA A 41 20.01 5.08 -6.12
CA ALA A 41 19.16 5.88 -5.24
C ALA A 41 17.79 5.25 -5.00
N PRO A 42 17.17 5.49 -3.83
CA PRO A 42 15.79 5.10 -3.57
C PRO A 42 14.84 5.77 -4.55
N VAL A 43 13.81 5.03 -4.99
CA VAL A 43 12.78 5.56 -5.89
C VAL A 43 11.41 5.06 -5.45
N LEU A 44 10.43 5.97 -5.45
CA LEU A 44 9.04 5.65 -5.15
C LEU A 44 8.42 4.93 -6.36
N LEU A 45 7.89 3.74 -6.13
CA LEU A 45 7.19 2.93 -7.12
C LEU A 45 5.67 3.10 -7.04
N ARG A 46 5.15 3.33 -5.83
CA ARG A 46 3.70 3.50 -5.61
C ARG A 46 3.44 4.41 -4.41
N LEU A 47 2.57 5.39 -4.61
CA LEU A 47 1.99 6.19 -3.52
C LEU A 47 1.03 5.32 -2.68
N GLY A 48 1.03 5.50 -1.37
CA GLY A 48 0.17 4.72 -0.50
C GLY A 48 0.05 5.30 0.90
N ALA A 49 -0.19 4.43 1.88
CA ALA A 49 -0.53 4.78 3.26
C ALA A 49 0.50 5.65 4.00
N VAL A 50 1.77 5.62 3.58
CA VAL A 50 2.84 6.47 4.11
C VAL A 50 3.07 7.63 3.12
N PRO A 51 2.86 8.88 3.54
CA PRO A 51 3.12 10.05 2.70
C PRO A 51 4.55 10.08 2.18
N ARG A 52 4.74 10.60 0.96
CA ARG A 52 6.07 10.68 0.33
C ARG A 52 6.99 11.58 1.14
N GLU A 53 6.47 12.69 1.64
CA GLU A 53 7.14 13.68 2.46
C GLU A 53 7.68 13.09 3.77
N ASP A 54 6.98 12.13 4.38
CA ASP A 54 7.44 11.44 5.59
C ASP A 54 8.68 10.59 5.29
N VAL A 55 8.73 9.97 4.11
CA VAL A 55 9.90 9.20 3.66
C VAL A 55 11.06 10.13 3.30
N GLU A 56 10.79 11.22 2.58
CA GLU A 56 11.80 12.24 2.23
C GLU A 56 12.43 12.87 3.47
N ALA A 57 11.64 13.11 4.52
CA ALA A 57 12.14 13.65 5.79
C ALA A 57 13.15 12.71 6.47
N VAL A 58 12.96 11.39 6.38
CA VAL A 58 13.90 10.39 6.90
C VAL A 58 15.12 10.22 6.01
N LEU A 59 14.94 10.25 4.68
CA LEU A 59 16.04 10.12 3.72
C LEU A 59 16.95 11.35 3.68
N GLY A 60 16.42 12.54 4.01
CA GLY A 60 17.12 13.81 3.86
C GLY A 60 17.31 14.26 2.41
N THR A 61 16.67 13.59 1.46
CA THR A 61 16.76 13.87 0.01
C THR A 61 15.41 13.64 -0.66
N PRO A 62 15.13 14.29 -1.82
CA PRO A 62 13.94 14.03 -2.60
C PRO A 62 13.83 12.55 -3.01
N LEU A 63 12.62 12.00 -2.99
CA LEU A 63 12.32 10.63 -3.40
C LEU A 63 11.60 10.65 -4.75
N PRO A 64 12.30 10.53 -5.89
CA PRO A 64 11.66 10.59 -7.19
C PRO A 64 10.61 9.49 -7.34
N LEU A 65 9.47 9.83 -7.98
CA LEU A 65 8.46 8.88 -8.39
C LEU A 65 8.85 8.34 -9.77
N VAL A 66 8.87 7.02 -9.94
CA VAL A 66 9.00 6.42 -11.28
C VAL A 66 7.84 6.95 -12.12
N GLN A 67 8.16 7.68 -13.20
CA GLN A 67 7.20 7.98 -14.25
C GLN A 67 7.29 6.86 -15.28
N ASP A 68 6.14 6.39 -15.76
CA ASP A 68 6.04 5.43 -16.87
C ASP A 68 6.60 6.03 -18.18
#